data_AF-A0A0F7FWU9-F1
#
_entry.id   AF-A0A0F7FWU9-F1
#
_cell.length_a   1.000
_cell.length_b   1.000
_cell.length_c   1.000
_cell.angle_alpha   90.00
_cell.angle_beta   90.00
_cell.angle_gamma   90.00
#
_symmetry.space_group_name_H-M   'P 1'
#
loop_
_entity.id
_entity.type
_entity.pdbx_description
1 polymer ?
#
loop_
_entity_poly.entity_id
_entity_poly.type
_entity_poly.pdbx_seq_one_letter_code
_entity_poly.pdbx_strand_id
1 'polypeptide(L)'
;MSRSLLLVHAHPDDESIGNGVTMAAAVAAGVRVTVVTCTLGEEGEVIPPELAHLAADRDNTLGPYRERELSAAMRALGVRDHRLLGGAGRWRDSGMMGLATNRAPGAFWSAAPDEPARELARVITEVRPDVLITYDPQGGYGHPDHIQAHRVALRGAELAAGEHRIGRVLYNCLPEREAARRLASLGAPRGRPPWRICPAWCPRRRWRSP
;
A
#
# COMPACT_ATOMS: atom_id res chain seq x y z
N MET A 1 -13.10 -23.80 6.68
CA MET A 1 -12.85 -22.37 7.00
C MET A 1 -12.56 -21.65 5.70
N SER A 2 -13.23 -20.51 5.41
CA SER A 2 -12.92 -19.72 4.20
C SER A 2 -11.60 -18.97 4.42
N ARG A 3 -10.66 -19.04 3.48
CA ARG A 3 -9.40 -18.28 3.57
C ARG A 3 -9.65 -16.79 3.39
N SER A 4 -8.90 -15.95 4.10
CA SER A 4 -8.98 -14.49 3.99
C SER A 4 -7.61 -13.83 3.81
N LEU A 5 -7.58 -12.80 2.97
CA LEU A 5 -6.41 -12.01 2.62
C LEU A 5 -6.72 -10.53 2.84
N LEU A 6 -5.87 -9.85 3.61
CA LEU A 6 -5.89 -8.39 3.78
C LEU A 6 -4.66 -7.79 3.09
N LEU A 7 -4.87 -6.78 2.26
CA LEU A 7 -3.79 -5.97 1.69
C LEU A 7 -3.88 -4.54 2.22
N VAL A 8 -2.75 -3.95 2.59
CA VAL A 8 -2.66 -2.57 3.09
C VAL A 8 -1.73 -1.78 2.19
N HIS A 9 -2.30 -0.81 1.48
CA HIS A 9 -1.65 0.03 0.49
C HIS A 9 -1.73 1.52 0.85
N ALA A 10 -0.79 2.32 0.37
CA ALA A 10 -0.70 3.74 0.67
C ALA A 10 -1.68 4.54 -0.19
N HIS A 11 -1.70 4.30 -1.51
CA HIS A 11 -2.44 5.12 -2.47
C HIS A 11 -3.34 4.31 -3.42
N PRO A 12 -4.33 4.96 -4.08
CA PRO A 12 -5.13 4.38 -5.14
C PRO A 12 -4.35 4.03 -6.42
N ASP A 13 -3.90 2.79 -6.60
CA ASP A 13 -3.19 2.21 -7.76
C ASP A 13 -2.16 1.17 -7.31
N ASP A 14 -1.55 1.39 -6.15
CA ASP A 14 -0.56 0.52 -5.53
C ASP A 14 -1.02 -0.93 -5.45
N GLU A 15 -2.31 -1.13 -5.15
CA GLU A 15 -2.89 -2.46 -5.02
C GLU A 15 -2.91 -3.20 -6.37
N SER A 16 -3.17 -2.46 -7.44
CA SER A 16 -3.19 -2.98 -8.80
C SER A 16 -1.77 -3.22 -9.31
N ILE A 17 -0.86 -2.25 -9.11
CA ILE A 17 0.54 -2.31 -9.54
C ILE A 17 1.29 -3.45 -8.83
N GLY A 18 1.17 -3.51 -7.50
CA GLY A 18 1.91 -4.47 -6.69
C GLY A 18 1.25 -5.84 -6.64
N ASN A 19 -0.08 -5.89 -6.66
CA ASN A 19 -0.82 -7.08 -6.23
C ASN A 19 -2.07 -7.39 -7.07
N GLY A 20 -2.31 -6.72 -8.21
CA GLY A 20 -3.53 -6.91 -9.01
C GLY A 20 -3.77 -8.37 -9.42
N VAL A 21 -2.74 -9.03 -9.97
CA VAL A 21 -2.81 -10.45 -10.35
C VAL A 21 -3.01 -11.35 -9.11
N THR A 22 -2.34 -11.06 -8.01
CA THR A 22 -2.49 -11.80 -6.75
C THR A 22 -3.92 -11.72 -6.22
N MET A 23 -4.52 -10.53 -6.22
CA MET A 23 -5.88 -10.31 -5.76
C MET A 23 -6.90 -11.00 -6.67
N ALA A 24 -6.80 -10.81 -7.99
CA ALA A 24 -7.71 -11.45 -8.94
C ALA A 24 -7.63 -12.99 -8.86
N ALA A 25 -6.43 -13.56 -8.72
CA ALA A 25 -6.25 -15.00 -8.53
C ALA A 25 -6.83 -15.49 -7.20
N ALA A 26 -6.65 -14.74 -6.11
CA ALA A 26 -7.22 -15.08 -4.81
C ALA A 26 -8.76 -15.05 -4.83
N VAL A 27 -9.35 -14.01 -5.45
CA VAL A 27 -10.80 -13.91 -5.66
C VAL A 27 -11.33 -15.08 -6.48
N ALA A 28 -10.67 -15.41 -7.60
CA ALA A 28 -11.06 -16.54 -8.45
C ALA A 28 -10.97 -17.90 -7.72
N ALA A 29 -10.07 -18.02 -6.74
CA ALA A 29 -9.94 -19.18 -5.87
C ALA A 29 -10.92 -19.19 -4.69
N GLY A 30 -11.84 -18.22 -4.60
CA GLY A 30 -12.84 -18.12 -3.52
C GLY A 30 -12.28 -17.61 -2.19
N VAL A 31 -11.10 -16.98 -2.19
CA VAL A 31 -10.53 -16.31 -1.01
C VAL A 31 -11.24 -14.97 -0.78
N ARG A 32 -11.59 -14.65 0.47
CA ARG A 32 -12.09 -13.32 0.82
C ARG A 32 -10.93 -12.32 0.77
N VAL A 33 -11.01 -11.33 -0.09
CA VAL A 33 -9.97 -10.29 -0.23
C VAL A 33 -10.51 -8.96 0.29
N THR A 34 -9.82 -8.39 1.28
CA THR A 34 -10.03 -7.03 1.77
C THR A 34 -8.83 -6.16 1.39
N VAL A 35 -9.07 -4.98 0.84
CA VAL A 35 -8.02 -3.97 0.58
C VAL A 35 -8.26 -2.76 1.47
N VAL A 36 -7.22 -2.28 2.14
CA VAL A 36 -7.22 -1.01 2.86
C VAL A 36 -6.24 -0.07 2.17
N THR A 37 -6.75 1.09 1.74
CA THR A 37 -5.93 2.18 1.18
C THR A 37 -5.82 3.29 2.23
N CYS A 38 -4.60 3.71 2.56
CA CYS A 38 -4.35 4.64 3.66
C CYS A 38 -4.70 6.10 3.35
N THR A 39 -4.55 6.52 2.09
CA THR A 39 -4.76 7.89 1.63
C THR A 39 -5.51 7.91 0.30
N LEU A 40 -5.90 9.09 -0.18
CA LEU A 40 -6.55 9.24 -1.49
C LEU A 40 -5.58 9.62 -2.61
N GLY A 41 -4.30 9.78 -2.30
CA GLY A 41 -3.30 10.10 -3.31
C GLY A 41 -3.40 11.54 -3.83
N GLU A 42 -3.74 12.47 -2.93
CA GLU A 42 -4.03 13.87 -3.24
C GLU A 42 -2.83 14.66 -3.77
N GLU A 43 -1.61 14.21 -3.49
CA GLU A 43 -0.35 14.84 -3.94
C GLU A 43 0.21 14.19 -5.22
N GLY A 44 -0.58 13.32 -5.88
CA GLY A 44 -0.18 12.62 -7.10
C GLY A 44 -0.02 13.53 -8.32
N GLU A 45 0.87 13.12 -9.23
CA GLU A 45 1.00 13.74 -10.55
C GLU A 45 -0.20 13.36 -11.44
N VAL A 46 -0.71 14.32 -12.22
CA VAL A 46 -1.81 14.09 -13.17
C VAL A 46 -1.26 14.06 -14.59
N ILE A 47 -1.29 12.89 -15.23
CA ILE A 47 -0.73 12.68 -16.57
C ILE A 47 -1.61 13.30 -17.67
N PRO A 48 -2.94 13.08 -17.72
CA PRO A 48 -3.77 13.62 -18.79
C PRO A 48 -3.91 15.15 -18.67
N PRO A 49 -3.55 15.94 -19.71
CA PRO A 49 -3.62 17.40 -19.65
C PRO A 49 -5.02 17.95 -19.31
N GLU A 50 -6.07 17.30 -19.79
CA GLU A 50 -7.46 17.65 -19.53
C GLU A 50 -7.86 17.53 -18.04
N LEU A 51 -7.16 16.70 -17.27
CA LEU A 51 -7.38 16.50 -15.83
C LEU A 51 -6.40 17.28 -14.97
N ALA A 52 -5.45 18.00 -15.56
CA ALA A 52 -4.37 18.66 -14.84
C ALA A 52 -4.88 19.62 -13.75
N HIS A 53 -6.08 20.21 -13.94
CA HIS A 53 -6.75 21.08 -12.96
C HIS A 53 -6.99 20.42 -11.59
N LEU A 54 -7.07 19.08 -11.52
CA LEU A 54 -7.32 18.34 -10.27
C LEU A 54 -6.15 18.36 -9.28
N ALA A 55 -4.93 18.66 -9.74
CA ALA A 55 -3.71 18.58 -8.95
C ALA A 55 -3.74 19.44 -7.67
N ALA A 56 -2.92 19.06 -6.68
CA ALA A 56 -2.88 19.70 -5.36
C ALA A 56 -2.55 21.20 -5.41
N ASP A 57 -1.75 21.64 -6.38
CA ASP A 57 -1.36 23.03 -6.62
C ASP A 57 -2.39 23.83 -7.44
N ARG A 58 -3.51 23.20 -7.80
CA ARG A 58 -4.62 23.78 -8.56
C ARG A 58 -5.92 23.66 -7.78
N ASP A 59 -6.89 22.91 -8.27
CA ASP A 59 -8.20 22.77 -7.62
C ASP A 59 -8.13 21.86 -6.39
N ASN A 60 -7.06 21.08 -6.23
CA ASN A 60 -6.86 20.14 -5.12
C ASN A 60 -8.03 19.17 -4.93
N THR A 61 -8.51 18.61 -6.06
CA THR A 61 -9.67 17.70 -6.13
C THR A 61 -9.30 16.30 -6.65
N LEU A 62 -8.00 15.99 -6.76
CA LEU A 62 -7.51 14.69 -7.22
C LEU A 62 -7.93 13.52 -6.33
N GLY A 63 -7.96 13.68 -5.00
CA GLY A 63 -8.32 12.60 -4.08
C GLY A 63 -9.70 11.99 -4.36
N PRO A 64 -10.79 12.79 -4.34
CA PRO A 64 -12.12 12.31 -4.72
C PRO A 64 -12.22 11.74 -6.14
N TYR A 65 -11.36 12.20 -7.06
CA TYR A 65 -11.26 11.62 -8.39
C TYR A 65 -10.68 10.20 -8.34
N ARG A 66 -9.53 10.03 -7.67
CA ARG A 66 -8.84 8.74 -7.49
C ARG A 66 -9.63 7.75 -6.65
N GLU A 67 -10.51 8.19 -5.74
CA GLU A 67 -11.44 7.29 -5.04
C GLU A 67 -12.38 6.55 -6.01
N ARG A 68 -12.84 7.24 -7.06
CA ARG A 68 -13.67 6.62 -8.10
C ARG A 68 -12.86 5.66 -8.96
N GLU A 69 -11.61 6.00 -9.26
CA GLU A 69 -10.67 5.13 -9.98
C GLU A 69 -10.37 3.86 -9.18
N LEU A 70 -10.04 3.99 -7.89
CA LEU A 70 -9.87 2.86 -6.97
C LEU A 70 -11.10 1.95 -6.99
N SER A 71 -12.28 2.53 -6.82
CA SER A 71 -13.53 1.77 -6.83
C SER A 71 -13.75 1.03 -8.16
N ALA A 72 -13.35 1.62 -9.29
CA ALA A 72 -13.41 0.97 -10.59
C ALA A 72 -12.38 -0.17 -10.72
N ALA A 73 -11.15 0.03 -10.25
CA ALA A 73 -10.10 -0.98 -10.23
C ALA A 73 -10.51 -2.19 -9.37
N MET A 74 -11.06 -1.95 -8.17
CA MET A 74 -11.53 -3.02 -7.27
C MET A 74 -12.65 -3.85 -7.90
N ARG A 75 -13.61 -3.21 -8.57
CA ARG A 75 -14.63 -3.90 -9.35
C ARG A 75 -14.02 -4.74 -10.47
N ALA A 76 -13.06 -4.22 -11.21
CA ALA A 76 -12.40 -4.93 -12.30
C ALA A 76 -11.61 -6.17 -11.80
N LEU A 77 -11.02 -6.09 -10.61
CA LEU A 77 -10.27 -7.18 -9.98
C LEU A 77 -11.18 -8.16 -9.19
N GLY A 78 -12.48 -7.89 -9.11
CA GLY A 78 -13.45 -8.69 -8.36
C GLY A 78 -13.37 -8.53 -6.84
N VAL A 79 -12.61 -7.55 -6.35
CA VAL A 79 -12.50 -7.23 -4.92
C VAL A 79 -13.73 -6.44 -4.50
N ARG A 80 -14.51 -7.00 -3.57
CA ARG A 80 -15.76 -6.39 -3.10
C ARG A 80 -15.63 -5.62 -1.79
N ASP A 81 -14.59 -5.92 -1.01
CA ASP A 81 -14.30 -5.24 0.26
C ASP A 81 -13.04 -4.41 0.08
N HIS A 82 -13.22 -3.11 -0.19
CA HIS A 82 -12.13 -2.15 -0.18
C HIS A 82 -12.53 -0.96 0.70
N ARG A 83 -11.57 -0.47 1.49
CA ARG A 83 -11.82 0.50 2.55
C ARG A 83 -10.75 1.57 2.54
N LEU A 84 -11.14 2.79 2.90
CA LEU A 84 -10.20 3.85 3.22
C LEU A 84 -9.91 3.79 4.71
N LEU A 85 -8.63 3.76 5.08
CA LEU A 85 -8.22 3.68 6.48
C LEU A 85 -8.85 4.85 7.24
N GLY A 86 -9.60 4.57 8.31
CA GLY A 86 -10.22 5.61 9.15
C GLY A 86 -11.28 6.48 8.44
N GLY A 87 -11.68 6.14 7.21
CA GLY A 87 -12.63 6.91 6.39
C GLY A 87 -11.96 7.79 5.34
N ALA A 88 -12.75 8.24 4.36
CA ALA A 88 -12.27 9.06 3.25
C ALA A 88 -11.63 10.36 3.74
N GLY A 89 -10.41 10.64 3.27
CA GLY A 89 -9.66 11.85 3.62
C GLY A 89 -9.18 11.94 5.06
N ARG A 90 -9.24 10.83 5.85
CA ARG A 90 -8.77 10.85 7.24
C ARG A 90 -7.28 11.17 7.36
N TRP A 91 -6.48 10.63 6.45
CA TRP A 91 -5.09 11.03 6.25
C TRP A 91 -4.86 11.40 4.80
N ARG A 92 -4.14 12.51 4.62
CA ARG A 92 -3.74 13.01 3.32
C ARG A 92 -2.47 12.32 2.86
N ASP A 93 -2.37 12.06 1.56
CA ASP A 93 -1.11 11.74 0.89
C ASP A 93 -0.02 12.75 1.28
N SER A 94 1.14 12.24 1.65
CA SER A 94 2.26 13.06 2.09
C SER A 94 3.09 13.59 0.92
N GLY A 95 2.88 13.07 -0.29
CA GLY A 95 3.75 13.29 -1.44
C GLY A 95 5.14 12.66 -1.24
N MET A 96 6.04 12.91 -2.20
CA MET A 96 7.38 12.33 -2.19
C MET A 96 8.22 12.72 -0.97
N MET A 97 9.16 11.86 -0.60
CA MET A 97 10.06 12.08 0.54
C MET A 97 10.83 13.41 0.39
N GLY A 98 10.86 14.19 1.48
CA GLY A 98 11.60 15.45 1.56
C GLY A 98 10.77 16.69 1.20
N LEU A 99 9.53 16.53 0.72
CA LEU A 99 8.64 17.65 0.42
C LEU A 99 8.06 18.28 1.69
N ALA A 100 7.67 19.56 1.62
CA ALA A 100 7.03 20.26 2.73
C ALA A 100 5.71 19.61 3.16
N THR A 101 5.00 18.99 2.21
CA THR A 101 3.76 18.21 2.41
C THR A 101 3.95 17.06 3.39
N ASN A 102 5.15 16.48 3.51
CA ASN A 102 5.47 15.46 4.51
C ASN A 102 5.28 15.91 5.97
N ARG A 103 5.18 17.23 6.21
CA ARG A 103 4.99 17.84 7.54
C ARG A 103 3.67 18.62 7.63
N ALA A 104 2.84 18.57 6.60
CA ALA A 104 1.56 19.27 6.60
C ALA A 104 0.61 18.63 7.63
N PRO A 105 -0.27 19.42 8.27
CA PRO A 105 -1.32 18.87 9.11
C PRO A 105 -2.14 17.81 8.37
N GLY A 106 -2.32 16.65 8.98
CA GLY A 106 -3.06 15.53 8.39
C GLY A 106 -2.27 14.64 7.41
N ALA A 107 -1.01 14.96 7.12
CA ALA A 107 -0.15 14.11 6.28
C ALA A 107 0.09 12.75 6.94
N PHE A 108 -0.17 11.66 6.22
CA PHE A 108 -0.11 10.30 6.73
C PHE A 108 1.28 9.93 7.29
N TRP A 109 2.35 10.33 6.61
CA TRP A 109 3.74 10.11 7.03
C TRP A 109 4.06 10.67 8.41
N SER A 110 3.47 11.82 8.74
CA SER A 110 3.71 12.52 9.99
C SER A 110 2.80 12.06 11.13
N ALA A 111 1.76 11.28 10.83
CA ALA A 111 0.86 10.75 11.84
C ALA A 111 1.61 9.81 12.80
N ALA A 112 1.36 9.95 14.09
CA ALA A 112 1.91 9.04 15.10
C ALA A 112 1.41 7.61 14.79
N PRO A 113 2.28 6.62 14.51
CA PRO A 113 1.87 5.34 13.90
C PRO A 113 0.74 4.61 14.63
N ASP A 114 0.67 4.76 15.94
CA ASP A 114 -0.36 4.17 16.79
C ASP A 114 -1.79 4.64 16.45
N GLU A 115 -1.98 5.85 15.93
CA GLU A 115 -3.30 6.36 15.55
C GLU A 115 -3.87 5.61 14.33
N PRO A 116 -3.24 5.63 13.14
CA PRO A 116 -3.66 4.83 12.01
C PRO A 116 -3.63 3.32 12.28
N ALA A 117 -2.69 2.83 13.09
CA ALA A 117 -2.66 1.43 13.46
C ALA A 117 -3.88 0.98 14.26
N ARG A 118 -4.49 1.85 15.09
CA ARG A 118 -5.75 1.52 15.77
C ARG A 118 -6.93 1.41 14.80
N GLU A 119 -7.01 2.26 13.79
CA GLU A 119 -8.03 2.09 12.73
C GLU A 119 -7.82 0.78 11.98
N LEU A 120 -6.57 0.44 11.65
CA LEU A 120 -6.29 -0.81 10.96
C LEU A 120 -6.57 -2.03 11.85
N ALA A 121 -6.26 -1.95 13.15
CA ALA A 121 -6.55 -3.01 14.10
C ALA A 121 -8.06 -3.33 14.13
N ARG A 122 -8.94 -2.31 14.09
CA ARG A 122 -10.39 -2.52 13.95
C ARG A 122 -10.75 -3.29 12.69
N VAL A 123 -10.15 -2.95 11.55
CA VAL A 123 -10.37 -3.70 10.30
C VAL A 123 -9.89 -5.15 10.45
N ILE A 124 -8.71 -5.37 11.04
CA ILE A 124 -8.13 -6.71 11.24
C ILE A 124 -9.02 -7.56 12.14
N THR A 125 -9.55 -7.02 13.25
CA THR A 125 -10.43 -7.76 14.16
C THR A 125 -11.78 -8.08 13.52
N GLU A 126 -12.29 -7.20 12.66
CA GLU A 126 -13.52 -7.41 11.90
C GLU A 126 -13.36 -8.48 10.82
N VAL A 127 -12.37 -8.34 9.93
CA VAL A 127 -12.25 -9.20 8.73
C VAL A 127 -11.52 -10.51 9.01
N ARG A 128 -10.75 -10.55 10.11
CA ARG A 128 -9.97 -11.70 10.61
C ARG A 128 -9.12 -12.35 9.51
N PRO A 129 -8.11 -11.64 8.96
CA PRO A 129 -7.32 -12.12 7.82
C PRO A 129 -6.36 -13.26 8.22
N ASP A 130 -6.29 -14.32 7.42
CA ASP A 130 -5.26 -15.36 7.58
C ASP A 130 -3.87 -14.84 7.16
N VAL A 131 -3.85 -14.03 6.10
CA VAL A 131 -2.66 -13.44 5.50
C VAL A 131 -2.81 -11.93 5.40
N LEU A 132 -1.78 -11.19 5.79
CA LEU A 132 -1.63 -9.76 5.55
C LEU A 132 -0.50 -9.51 4.54
N ILE A 133 -0.75 -8.67 3.54
CA ILE A 133 0.26 -8.18 2.59
C ILE A 133 0.40 -6.68 2.73
N THR A 134 1.64 -6.19 2.82
CA THR A 134 1.97 -4.76 2.83
C THR A 134 3.39 -4.55 2.28
N TYR A 135 3.96 -3.36 2.45
CA TYR A 135 5.30 -3.03 2.02
C TYR A 135 6.40 -3.67 2.87
N ASP A 136 7.59 -3.78 2.32
CA ASP A 136 8.81 -3.99 3.10
C ASP A 136 9.13 -2.75 3.97
N PRO A 137 10.08 -2.83 4.92
CA PRO A 137 10.41 -1.69 5.79
C PRO A 137 10.95 -0.45 5.05
N GLN A 138 11.34 -0.58 3.78
CA GLN A 138 11.80 0.52 2.94
C GLN A 138 10.66 1.13 2.09
N GLY A 139 9.46 0.56 2.13
CA GLY A 139 8.34 1.02 1.31
C GLY A 139 8.53 0.74 -0.18
N GLY A 140 9.34 -0.26 -0.54
CA GLY A 140 9.71 -0.54 -1.93
C GLY A 140 10.70 0.49 -2.48
N TYR A 141 10.20 1.59 -3.07
CA TYR A 141 11.03 2.63 -3.69
C TYR A 141 11.34 3.83 -2.77
N GLY A 142 10.93 3.78 -1.50
CA GLY A 142 11.23 4.82 -0.51
C GLY A 142 10.17 5.92 -0.38
N HIS A 143 8.95 5.71 -0.91
CA HIS A 143 7.85 6.64 -0.65
C HIS A 143 7.56 6.71 0.86
N PRO A 144 7.41 7.91 1.45
CA PRO A 144 7.14 8.03 2.88
C PRO A 144 5.87 7.27 3.29
N ASP A 145 4.78 7.42 2.53
CA ASP A 145 3.52 6.73 2.87
C ASP A 145 3.58 5.20 2.72
N HIS A 146 4.45 4.66 1.87
CA HIS A 146 4.63 3.19 1.78
C HIS A 146 5.35 2.67 3.04
N ILE A 147 6.36 3.41 3.51
CA ILE A 147 7.05 3.11 4.77
C ILE A 147 6.09 3.24 5.95
N GLN A 148 5.22 4.26 5.94
CA GLN A 148 4.22 4.42 6.98
C GLN A 148 3.15 3.33 6.94
N ALA A 149 2.66 2.95 5.75
CA ALA A 149 1.72 1.85 5.59
C ALA A 149 2.32 0.52 6.11
N HIS A 150 3.61 0.27 5.88
CA HIS A 150 4.33 -0.85 6.50
C HIS A 150 4.28 -0.76 8.05
N ARG A 151 4.66 0.38 8.63
CA ARG A 151 4.65 0.58 10.10
C ARG A 151 3.25 0.38 10.68
N VAL A 152 2.25 0.96 10.04
CA VAL A 152 0.84 0.88 10.43
C VAL A 152 0.32 -0.54 10.32
N ALA A 153 0.67 -1.27 9.26
CA ALA A 153 0.29 -2.66 9.06
C ALA A 153 0.83 -3.58 10.15
N LEU A 154 2.13 -3.48 10.45
CA LEU A 154 2.73 -4.29 11.51
C LEU A 154 2.18 -3.91 12.89
N ARG A 155 2.07 -2.61 13.17
CA ARG A 155 1.54 -2.14 14.45
C ARG A 155 0.07 -2.49 14.65
N GLY A 156 -0.74 -2.41 13.59
CA GLY A 156 -2.15 -2.79 13.62
C GLY A 156 -2.32 -4.30 13.89
N ALA A 157 -1.47 -5.13 13.27
CA ALA A 157 -1.44 -6.57 13.53
C ALA A 157 -1.04 -6.90 14.98
N GLU A 158 -0.08 -6.17 15.56
CA GLU A 158 0.28 -6.29 16.97
C GLU A 158 -0.88 -5.92 17.89
N LEU A 159 -1.53 -4.77 17.65
CA LEU A 159 -2.65 -4.28 18.45
C LEU A 159 -3.85 -5.23 18.39
N ALA A 160 -4.11 -5.85 17.24
CA ALA A 160 -5.21 -6.79 17.05
C ALA A 160 -4.92 -8.21 17.59
N ALA A 161 -3.67 -8.52 17.96
CA ALA A 161 -3.24 -9.89 18.27
C ALA A 161 -3.96 -10.54 19.46
N GLY A 162 -4.52 -9.73 20.37
CA GLY A 162 -5.35 -10.21 21.48
C GLY A 162 -6.70 -10.79 21.04
N GLU A 163 -7.23 -10.38 19.89
CA GLU A 163 -8.52 -10.82 19.36
C GLU A 163 -8.41 -11.69 18.09
N HIS A 164 -7.43 -11.37 17.24
CA HIS A 164 -7.13 -12.14 16.04
C HIS A 164 -5.64 -12.09 15.71
N ARG A 165 -4.99 -13.25 15.75
CA ARG A 165 -3.58 -13.40 15.37
C ARG A 165 -3.46 -13.77 13.90
N ILE A 166 -2.85 -12.90 13.11
CA ILE A 166 -2.63 -13.13 11.68
C ILE A 166 -1.65 -14.30 11.50
N GLY A 167 -1.99 -15.25 10.62
CA GLY A 167 -1.19 -16.45 10.41
C GLY A 167 0.11 -16.18 9.67
N ARG A 168 0.09 -15.29 8.67
CA ARG A 168 1.28 -14.88 7.90
C ARG A 168 1.22 -13.39 7.53
N VAL A 169 2.37 -12.73 7.62
CA VAL A 169 2.60 -11.40 7.05
C VAL A 169 3.61 -11.54 5.92
N LEU A 170 3.27 -11.04 4.74
CA LEU A 170 4.11 -11.06 3.55
C LEU A 170 4.37 -9.62 3.08
N TYR A 171 5.52 -9.40 2.46
CA TYR A 171 5.87 -8.09 1.89
C TYR A 171 5.83 -8.13 0.37
N ASN A 172 5.25 -7.11 -0.25
CA ASN A 172 5.37 -6.90 -1.69
C ASN A 172 6.80 -6.44 -2.00
N CYS A 173 7.52 -7.25 -2.78
CA CYS A 173 8.90 -6.96 -3.13
C CYS A 173 9.08 -7.08 -4.64
N LEU A 174 9.81 -6.13 -5.22
CA LEU A 174 10.23 -6.22 -6.60
C LEU A 174 11.50 -7.09 -6.69
N PRO A 175 11.50 -8.20 -7.46
CA PRO A 175 12.69 -9.02 -7.59
C PRO A 175 13.80 -8.25 -8.30
N GLU A 176 14.88 -7.91 -7.57
CA GLU A 176 15.97 -7.06 -8.06
C GLU A 176 16.53 -7.51 -9.42
N ARG A 177 16.75 -8.82 -9.58
CA ARG A 177 17.26 -9.39 -10.84
C ARG A 177 16.32 -9.15 -12.01
N GLU A 178 15.02 -9.28 -11.78
CA GLU A 178 14.03 -9.10 -12.83
C GLU A 178 13.89 -7.63 -13.20
N ALA A 179 13.84 -6.77 -12.18
CA ALA A 179 13.76 -5.33 -12.38
C ALA A 179 15.00 -4.79 -13.12
N ALA A 180 16.20 -5.20 -12.71
CA ALA A 180 17.45 -4.84 -13.40
C ALA A 180 17.44 -5.32 -14.86
N ARG A 181 16.99 -6.56 -15.12
CA ARG A 181 16.87 -7.12 -16.47
C ARG A 181 15.91 -6.31 -17.34
N ARG A 182 14.73 -5.96 -16.80
CA ARG A 182 13.70 -5.19 -17.51
C ARG A 182 14.14 -3.75 -17.78
N LEU A 183 14.73 -3.07 -16.80
CA LEU A 183 15.27 -1.71 -16.98
C LEU A 183 16.39 -1.68 -18.02
N ALA A 184 17.29 -2.67 -18.02
CA ALA A 184 18.33 -2.80 -19.04
C ALA A 184 17.75 -2.95 -20.45
N SER A 185 16.61 -3.65 -20.59
CA SER A 185 15.93 -3.82 -21.87
C SER A 185 15.28 -2.54 -22.43
N LEU A 186 15.02 -1.54 -21.57
CA LEU A 186 14.46 -0.24 -21.97
C LEU A 186 15.52 0.76 -22.48
N GLY A 187 16.79 0.36 -22.53
CA GLY A 187 17.87 1.25 -22.97
C GLY A 187 18.23 2.35 -21.96
N ALA A 188 17.83 2.19 -20.68
CA ALA A 188 18.18 3.14 -19.64
C ALA A 188 19.71 3.33 -19.56
N PRO A 189 20.21 4.57 -19.42
CA PRO A 189 21.64 4.83 -19.38
C PRO A 189 22.31 3.98 -18.29
N ARG A 190 23.48 3.42 -18.62
CA ARG A 190 24.29 2.64 -17.68
C ARG A 190 24.71 3.54 -16.52
N GLY A 191 24.00 3.43 -15.40
CA GLY A 191 24.25 4.14 -14.15
C GLY A 191 23.37 3.54 -13.06
N ARG A 192 23.81 3.61 -11.79
CA ARG A 192 22.93 3.22 -10.68
C ARG A 192 21.70 4.15 -10.68
N PRO A 193 20.47 3.63 -10.68
CA PRO A 193 19.29 4.47 -10.50
C PRO A 193 19.43 5.24 -9.16
N PRO A 194 18.89 6.46 -9.06
CA PRO A 194 18.96 7.27 -7.84
C PRO A 194 18.17 6.66 -6.67
N TRP A 195 17.32 5.67 -6.97
CA TRP A 195 16.59 4.85 -6.03
C TRP A 195 17.20 3.44 -5.97
N ARG A 196 17.28 2.87 -4.77
CA ARG A 196 17.78 1.51 -4.58
C ARG A 196 16.63 0.52 -4.64
N ILE A 197 16.68 -0.41 -5.59
CA ILE A 197 15.86 -1.63 -5.49
C ILE A 197 16.37 -2.38 -4.27
N CYS A 198 15.48 -2.67 -3.33
CA CYS A 198 15.81 -3.44 -2.13
C CYS A 198 16.52 -4.74 -2.55
N PRO A 199 17.79 -4.97 -2.15
CA PRO A 199 18.35 -6.30 -2.23
C PRO A 199 17.57 -7.10 -1.21
N ALA A 200 16.54 -7.82 -1.69
CA ALA A 200 15.56 -8.52 -0.89
C ALA A 200 16.18 -8.95 0.43
N TRP A 201 15.66 -8.43 1.55
CA TRP A 201 15.97 -9.00 2.85
C TRP A 201 15.34 -10.39 2.85
N CYS A 202 16.06 -11.34 2.26
CA CYS A 202 15.87 -12.77 2.42
C CYS A 202 16.72 -13.09 3.64
N PRO A 203 16.16 -13.11 4.85
CA PRO A 203 16.89 -13.67 5.95
C PRO A 203 17.03 -15.14 5.59
N ARG A 204 18.25 -15.57 5.27
CA ARG A 204 18.64 -16.97 5.41
C ARG A 204 18.63 -17.36 6.89
N ARG A 205 17.52 -17.12 7.61
CA ARG A 205 17.26 -17.64 8.94
C ARG A 205 16.25 -18.76 8.75
N ARG A 206 16.74 -19.99 8.88
CA ARG A 206 15.93 -21.17 9.11
C ARG A 206 14.97 -20.84 10.26
N TRP A 207 13.68 -20.76 9.96
CA TRP A 207 12.65 -20.86 10.98
C TRP A 207 12.68 -22.30 11.51
N ARG A 208 13.43 -22.53 12.60
CA ARG A 208 13.21 -23.70 13.46
C ARG A 208 12.21 -23.25 14.52
N SER A 209 11.05 -23.87 14.52
CA SER A 209 10.05 -23.76 15.60
C SER A 209 10.62 -24.32 16.91
N PRO A 210 10.21 -23.83 18.08
CA PRO A 210 9.97 -24.71 19.22
C PRO A 210 8.73 -25.58 18.97
#